data_AF-A0A8C5DDU4-F1
#
_entry.id   AF-A0A8C5DDU4-F1
#
_cell.length_a   1.000
_cell.length_b   1.000
_cell.length_c   1.000
_cell.angle_alpha   90.00
_cell.angle_beta   90.00
_cell.angle_gamma   90.00
#
_symmetry.space_group_name_H-M   'P 1'
#
loop_
_entity.id
_entity.type
_entity.pdbx_description
1 polymer ?
#
loop_
_entity_poly.entity_id
_entity_poly.type
_entity_poly.pdbx_seq_one_letter_code
_entity_poly.pdbx_strand_id
1 'polypeptide(L)'
;MPFETKCVLFLLFCRSDHLYVFFMQWSPDMYGEGVRGMRQEPGFMVVKKNEATEKSADEPITDFNVKEWEITTKEEANSTSIKTELEPETFKPNLKEPSDLLEAEQIEKLARNLPPRTIGYPWTLAFGTSKHGMSIKSLYRAMQGQDTPVLMVIKDSDGQVFGALASEPFKVSDGFYGTGETFLFTFNPEFEVFKWTGDNMFFIKGDMDSLAFGGGSGEFGLWLDGDLYHGRSHSCKTFGNPMLSKKEDFYVQDIEIWLSEACALLLQLPWSFVPLFVLFFCFIWL
;
A
#
# COMPACT_ATOMS: atom_id res chain seq x y z
N MET A 1 11.20 -18.79 15.70
CA MET A 1 12.53 -18.17 15.57
C MET A 1 12.87 -17.56 14.20
N PRO A 2 12.40 -18.02 13.01
CA PRO A 2 12.61 -17.26 11.75
C PRO A 2 11.57 -16.14 11.52
N PHE A 3 10.50 -16.09 12.34
CA PHE A 3 9.44 -15.08 12.26
C PHE A 3 9.80 -13.77 12.99
N GLU A 4 10.46 -13.86 14.14
CA GLU A 4 10.82 -12.67 14.95
C GLU A 4 11.83 -11.78 14.24
N THR A 5 12.79 -12.36 13.52
CA THR A 5 13.81 -11.58 12.80
C THR A 5 13.22 -10.84 11.60
N LYS A 6 12.17 -11.38 10.97
CA LYS A 6 11.44 -10.69 9.89
C LYS A 6 10.60 -9.53 10.44
N CYS A 7 9.97 -9.68 11.61
CA CYS A 7 9.23 -8.59 12.27
C CYS A 7 10.15 -7.42 12.65
N VAL A 8 11.32 -7.71 13.24
CA VAL A 8 12.28 -6.67 13.67
C VAL A 8 12.84 -5.89 12.48
N LEU A 9 13.05 -6.55 11.33
CA LEU A 9 13.53 -5.87 10.11
C LEU A 9 12.43 -4.99 9.48
N PHE A 10 11.16 -5.40 9.56
CA PHE A 10 10.00 -4.60 9.13
C PHE A 10 9.81 -3.35 10.02
N LEU A 11 10.04 -3.49 11.33
CA LEU A 11 10.04 -2.43 12.33
C LEU A 11 11.10 -1.34 12.10
N LEU A 12 12.23 -1.68 11.49
CA LEU A 12 13.35 -0.76 11.25
C LEU A 12 13.17 0.13 10.02
N PHE A 13 12.28 -0.21 9.08
CA PHE A 13 12.14 0.47 7.79
C PHE A 13 10.78 1.13 7.55
N CYS A 14 9.74 0.76 8.29
CA CYS A 14 8.50 1.52 8.31
C CYS A 14 8.67 2.75 9.20
N ARG A 15 8.42 3.94 8.66
CA ARG A 15 8.30 5.18 9.42
C ARG A 15 7.43 4.90 10.66
N SER A 16 7.80 5.43 11.84
CA SER A 16 7.17 5.13 13.15
C SER A 16 5.63 5.12 13.12
N ASP A 17 5.04 5.90 12.21
CA ASP A 17 3.60 6.06 12.08
C ASP A 17 2.87 4.87 11.42
N HIS A 18 3.58 4.03 10.65
CA HIS A 18 3.00 2.88 9.93
C HIS A 18 2.92 1.62 10.80
N LEU A 19 3.66 1.60 11.91
CA LEU A 19 3.71 0.47 12.84
C LEU A 19 2.39 0.25 13.57
N TYR A 20 1.69 1.33 13.92
CA TYR A 20 0.42 1.26 14.63
C TYR A 20 -0.65 0.51 13.82
N VAL A 21 -0.75 0.78 12.52
CA VAL A 21 -1.74 0.13 11.64
C VAL A 21 -1.40 -1.33 11.38
N PHE A 22 -0.11 -1.66 11.25
CA PHE A 22 0.36 -3.04 11.18
C PHE A 22 -0.09 -3.84 12.42
N PHE A 23 0.08 -3.28 13.62
CA PHE A 23 -0.36 -3.94 14.86
C PHE A 23 -1.89 -4.01 15.01
N MET A 24 -2.62 -2.97 14.61
CA MET A 24 -4.10 -2.96 14.58
C MET A 24 -4.69 -4.07 13.70
N GLN A 25 -4.06 -4.32 12.55
CA GLN A 25 -4.57 -5.28 11.56
C GLN A 25 -4.16 -6.73 11.86
N TRP A 26 -2.97 -6.93 12.44
CA TRP A 26 -2.46 -8.27 12.78
C TRP A 26 -2.79 -8.74 14.21
N SER A 27 -3.13 -7.83 15.11
CA SER A 27 -3.56 -8.15 16.48
C SER A 27 -4.68 -7.21 16.94
N PRO A 28 -5.89 -7.32 16.34
CA PRO A 28 -7.02 -6.45 16.65
C PRO A 28 -7.40 -6.49 18.13
N ASP A 29 -7.19 -7.63 18.80
CA ASP A 29 -7.53 -7.82 20.21
C ASP A 29 -6.67 -6.99 21.18
N MET A 30 -5.48 -6.56 20.73
CA MET A 30 -4.54 -5.78 21.55
C MET A 30 -4.68 -4.26 21.32
N TYR A 31 -5.21 -3.83 20.18
CA TYR A 31 -5.18 -2.42 19.76
C TYR A 31 -6.50 -1.87 19.20
N GLY A 32 -7.46 -2.71 18.80
CA GLY A 32 -8.74 -2.31 18.21
C GLY A 32 -9.74 -1.70 19.21
N GLU A 33 -10.48 -0.68 18.78
CA GLU A 33 -11.63 -0.15 19.53
C GLU A 33 -12.78 -1.17 19.56
N GLY A 34 -12.72 -2.13 20.49
CA GLY A 34 -13.77 -3.16 20.56
C GLY A 34 -13.74 -4.16 21.70
N VAL A 35 -12.77 -4.10 22.64
CA VAL A 35 -12.73 -5.06 23.75
C VAL A 35 -13.13 -4.41 25.07
N ARG A 36 -14.40 -4.59 25.41
CA ARG A 36 -14.93 -4.39 26.76
C ARG A 36 -14.32 -5.47 27.67
N GLY A 37 -13.20 -5.15 28.32
CA GLY A 37 -12.75 -5.83 29.54
C GLY A 37 -11.45 -6.62 29.46
N MET A 38 -10.31 -5.93 29.42
CA MET A 38 -9.24 -6.09 30.42
C MET A 38 -8.26 -4.93 30.26
N ARG A 39 -7.98 -4.26 31.37
CA ARG A 39 -7.19 -3.04 31.45
C ARG A 39 -5.70 -3.43 31.45
N GLN A 40 -4.99 -3.17 30.37
CA GLN A 40 -3.54 -2.96 30.41
C GLN A 40 -3.25 -1.66 29.65
N GLU A 41 -2.85 -0.63 30.40
CA GLU A 41 -2.55 0.71 29.88
C GLU A 41 -1.26 0.64 29.04
N PRO A 42 -1.22 1.16 27.80
CA PRO A 42 0.03 1.30 27.06
C PRO A 42 0.96 2.28 27.78
N GLY A 43 2.20 1.83 28.02
CA GLY A 43 3.07 2.35 29.08
C GLY A 43 3.78 3.68 28.86
N PHE A 44 3.58 4.42 27.76
CA PHE A 44 4.26 5.71 27.54
C PHE A 44 3.45 6.66 26.65
N MET A 45 3.47 7.96 26.99
CA MET A 45 2.85 9.05 26.23
C MET A 45 3.88 10.17 26.04
N VAL A 46 4.15 10.59 24.80
CA VAL A 46 5.14 11.64 24.49
C VAL A 46 4.42 12.98 24.43
N VAL A 47 4.76 13.90 25.33
CA VAL A 47 4.24 15.28 25.33
C VAL A 47 5.28 16.21 24.71
N LYS A 48 4.92 16.90 23.62
CA LYS A 48 5.72 18.02 23.07
C LYS A 48 5.39 19.31 23.81
N LYS A 49 6.44 20.05 24.21
CA LYS A 49 6.33 21.34 24.89
C LYS A 49 5.95 22.43 23.89
N ASN A 50 4.91 23.20 24.21
CA ASN A 50 4.55 24.42 23.50
C ASN A 50 5.57 25.52 23.81
N GLU A 51 6.13 26.15 22.77
CA GLU A 51 6.84 27.42 22.90
C GLU A 51 5.81 28.55 23.01
N ALA A 52 5.81 29.24 24.15
CA ALA A 52 5.21 30.55 24.29
C ALA A 52 6.18 31.47 25.05
N THR A 53 6.50 32.56 24.36
CA THR A 53 7.36 33.69 24.66
C THR A 53 7.03 34.39 25.98
N GLU A 54 8.04 34.85 26.74
CA GLU A 54 8.15 36.25 27.21
C GLU A 54 9.54 36.56 27.83
N LYS A 55 9.96 37.82 27.69
CA LYS A 55 11.34 38.33 27.77
C LYS A 55 11.80 38.71 29.20
N SER A 56 13.09 38.53 29.53
CA SER A 56 14.03 39.63 29.86
C SER A 56 15.45 39.17 30.31
N ALA A 57 16.46 39.76 29.65
CA ALA A 57 17.86 40.10 30.01
C ALA A 57 18.70 39.27 31.01
N ASP A 58 19.74 38.57 30.52
CA ASP A 58 21.18 38.93 30.59
C ASP A 58 22.07 37.71 30.18
N GLU A 59 23.14 37.93 29.40
CA GLU A 59 24.09 36.93 28.83
C GLU A 59 25.16 36.42 29.84
N PRO A 60 26.10 35.45 29.54
CA PRO A 60 26.32 34.61 28.36
C PRO A 60 26.49 33.07 28.61
N ILE A 61 26.31 32.30 27.52
CA ILE A 61 26.99 31.05 27.06
C ILE A 61 27.75 30.20 28.10
N THR A 62 27.36 28.93 28.27
CA THR A 62 28.19 27.72 27.98
C THR A 62 27.39 26.42 28.15
N ASP A 63 27.66 25.52 27.23
CA ASP A 63 27.40 24.08 27.20
C ASP A 63 25.97 23.53 27.14
N PHE A 64 25.75 22.93 25.97
CA PHE A 64 24.62 22.13 25.55
C PHE A 64 24.21 21.13 26.63
N ASN A 65 22.99 21.34 27.06
CA ASN A 65 22.30 20.75 28.19
C ASN A 65 22.00 19.26 27.94
N VAL A 66 22.84 18.39 28.52
CA VAL A 66 22.43 17.04 28.94
C VAL A 66 21.42 17.20 30.06
N LYS A 67 20.12 17.03 29.80
CA LYS A 67 19.08 16.82 30.84
C LYS A 67 18.06 15.83 30.29
N GLU A 68 18.20 14.55 30.60
CA GLU A 68 17.73 13.92 31.86
C GLU A 68 16.21 14.15 32.03
N TRP A 69 15.43 13.17 31.60
CA TRP A 69 13.98 13.16 31.76
C TRP A 69 13.66 12.58 33.14
N GLU A 70 13.12 13.43 34.02
CA GLU A 70 12.62 13.04 35.35
C GLU A 70 11.15 12.58 35.24
N ILE A 71 10.82 11.47 35.90
CA ILE A 71 9.49 10.84 35.88
C ILE A 71 8.75 11.20 37.18
N THR A 72 7.59 11.86 37.07
CA THR A 72 6.74 12.19 38.23
C THR A 72 5.37 11.52 38.12
N THR A 73 4.81 11.05 39.24
CA THR A 73 3.55 10.28 39.32
C THR A 73 2.28 11.13 39.32
N LYS A 74 1.16 10.49 38.95
CA LYS A 74 -0.11 10.97 38.34
C LYS A 74 -0.99 11.97 39.11
N GLU A 75 -0.53 12.70 40.11
CA GLU A 75 -1.42 13.54 40.92
C GLU A 75 -1.11 15.03 40.76
N GLU A 76 -1.56 15.60 39.62
CA GLU A 76 -2.01 16.99 39.44
C GLU A 76 -2.03 17.35 37.94
N ALA A 77 -3.04 16.87 37.21
CA ALA A 77 -3.39 17.39 35.89
C ALA A 77 -4.92 17.41 35.75
N ASN A 78 -5.57 18.21 36.59
CA ASN A 78 -6.96 18.56 36.40
C ASN A 78 -7.00 19.86 35.60
N SER A 79 -7.77 19.84 34.51
CA SER A 79 -8.23 20.96 33.67
C SER A 79 -7.69 20.97 32.24
N THR A 80 -8.67 20.93 31.32
CA THR A 80 -8.65 21.31 29.90
C THR A 80 -8.32 20.20 28.90
N SER A 81 -9.38 19.45 28.59
CA SER A 81 -9.53 18.64 27.39
C SER A 81 -9.32 19.48 26.12
N ILE A 82 -8.13 19.40 25.53
CA ILE A 82 -7.94 19.68 24.11
C ILE A 82 -8.05 18.31 23.42
N LYS A 83 -9.18 18.08 22.74
CA LYS A 83 -9.27 17.01 21.75
C LYS A 83 -8.41 17.44 20.57
N THR A 84 -7.12 17.12 20.62
CA THR A 84 -6.28 17.13 19.43
C THR A 84 -6.67 15.88 18.65
N GLU A 85 -7.63 16.05 17.74
CA GLU A 85 -7.91 15.10 16.69
C GLU A 85 -6.63 14.99 15.86
N LEU A 86 -5.86 13.92 16.11
CA LEU A 86 -4.69 13.56 15.31
C LEU A 86 -5.21 13.25 13.90
N GLU A 87 -5.11 14.23 13.00
CA GLU A 87 -5.34 14.02 11.58
C GLU A 87 -4.44 12.86 11.11
N PRO A 88 -4.97 11.92 10.30
CA PRO A 88 -4.20 10.81 9.75
C PRO A 88 -3.30 11.31 8.60
N GLU A 89 -2.41 12.26 8.88
CA GLU A 89 -1.33 12.72 7.98
C GLU A 89 -0.28 11.62 7.73
N THR A 90 -0.44 10.46 8.35
CA THR A 90 0.51 9.33 8.33
C THR A 90 0.21 8.28 7.28
N PHE A 91 -0.86 8.44 6.49
CA PHE A 91 -1.30 7.42 5.52
C PHE A 91 -1.37 7.90 4.07
N LYS A 92 -0.69 9.01 3.72
CA LYS A 92 -0.64 9.47 2.34
C LYS A 92 0.13 8.45 1.48
N PRO A 93 -0.51 7.79 0.49
CA PRO A 93 0.19 6.91 -0.42
C PRO A 93 1.28 7.70 -1.13
N ASN A 94 2.53 7.27 -0.94
CA ASN A 94 3.68 7.97 -1.51
C ASN A 94 3.94 7.42 -2.91
N LEU A 95 3.50 8.13 -3.95
CA LEU A 95 3.89 7.79 -5.31
C LEU A 95 5.25 8.43 -5.61
N LYS A 96 6.20 7.65 -6.16
CA LYS A 96 7.50 8.22 -6.62
C LYS A 96 7.30 9.20 -7.78
N GLU A 97 6.27 8.99 -8.58
CA GLU A 97 5.88 9.82 -9.73
C GLU A 97 4.37 10.07 -9.68
N PRO A 98 3.87 11.26 -10.08
CA PRO A 98 2.43 11.48 -10.16
C PRO A 98 1.76 10.49 -11.13
N SER A 99 0.53 10.10 -10.82
CA SER A 99 -0.33 9.34 -11.74
C SER A 99 -1.05 10.31 -12.69
N ASP A 100 -1.12 9.93 -13.96
CA ASP A 100 -1.89 10.65 -14.97
C ASP A 100 -3.35 10.18 -15.01
N LEU A 101 -3.66 9.02 -14.39
CA LEU A 101 -4.99 8.39 -14.40
C LEU A 101 -5.76 8.51 -13.09
N LEU A 102 -5.07 8.51 -11.95
CA LEU A 102 -5.67 8.53 -10.62
C LEU A 102 -5.60 9.92 -9.98
N GLU A 103 -6.75 10.37 -9.48
CA GLU A 103 -6.84 11.55 -8.62
C GLU A 103 -6.44 11.23 -7.18
N ALA A 104 -6.03 12.24 -6.41
CA ALA A 104 -5.56 12.05 -5.02
C ALA A 104 -6.54 11.25 -4.14
N GLU A 105 -7.84 11.53 -4.23
CA GLU A 105 -8.87 10.81 -3.47
C GLU A 105 -8.97 9.33 -3.90
N GLN A 106 -8.81 9.04 -5.19
CA GLN A 106 -8.83 7.68 -5.73
C GLN A 106 -7.63 6.88 -5.24
N ILE A 107 -6.45 7.51 -5.20
CA ILE A 107 -5.23 6.89 -4.68
C ILE A 107 -5.41 6.53 -3.19
N GLU A 108 -5.97 7.44 -2.39
CA GLU A 108 -6.25 7.16 -0.97
C GLU A 108 -7.22 5.99 -0.78
N LYS A 109 -8.29 5.93 -1.57
CA LYS A 109 -9.26 4.83 -1.54
C LYS A 109 -8.62 3.49 -1.90
N LEU A 110 -7.78 3.46 -2.94
CA LEU A 110 -7.02 2.26 -3.34
C LEU A 110 -6.00 1.84 -2.29
N ALA A 111 -5.24 2.79 -1.74
CA ALA A 111 -4.19 2.53 -0.76
C ALA A 111 -4.70 1.85 0.51
N ARG A 112 -5.92 2.17 0.95
CA ARG A 112 -6.58 1.51 2.09
C ARG A 112 -6.95 0.04 1.85
N ASN A 113 -7.01 -0.39 0.58
CA ASN A 113 -7.39 -1.74 0.19
C ASN A 113 -6.22 -2.61 -0.25
N LEU A 114 -5.01 -2.04 -0.32
CA LEU A 114 -3.82 -2.79 -0.68
C LEU A 114 -3.44 -3.81 0.41
N PRO A 115 -2.72 -4.90 0.05
CA PRO A 115 -2.27 -5.89 1.00
C PRO A 115 -1.38 -5.27 2.08
N PRO A 116 -1.44 -5.73 3.34
CA PRO A 116 -0.62 -5.17 4.42
C PRO A 116 0.88 -5.17 4.12
N ARG A 117 1.35 -6.12 3.29
CA ARG A 117 2.76 -6.22 2.87
C ARG A 117 3.25 -5.08 1.98
N THR A 118 2.35 -4.27 1.41
CA THR A 118 2.71 -3.11 0.59
C THR A 118 2.68 -1.80 1.37
N ILE A 119 2.19 -1.80 2.61
CA ILE A 119 2.11 -0.60 3.45
C ILE A 119 3.52 -0.08 3.76
N GLY A 120 3.72 1.23 3.60
CA GLY A 120 5.00 1.90 3.86
C GLY A 120 5.95 1.93 2.66
N TYR A 121 5.63 1.23 1.57
CA TYR A 121 6.43 1.27 0.35
C TYR A 121 5.85 2.27 -0.66
N PRO A 122 6.71 3.09 -1.30
CA PRO A 122 6.25 4.01 -2.31
C PRO A 122 5.82 3.26 -3.57
N TRP A 123 4.79 3.77 -4.24
CA TRP A 123 4.32 3.21 -5.51
C TRP A 123 5.20 3.73 -6.64
N THR A 124 5.59 2.81 -7.51
CA THR A 124 6.47 3.09 -8.65
C THR A 124 5.76 2.70 -9.93
N LEU A 125 5.78 3.60 -10.92
CA LEU A 125 5.19 3.32 -12.22
C LEU A 125 6.14 2.40 -13.00
N ALA A 126 5.77 1.13 -13.13
CA ALA A 126 6.57 0.15 -13.85
C ALA A 126 6.22 0.07 -15.34
N PHE A 127 4.96 0.33 -15.68
CA PHE A 127 4.51 0.37 -17.06
C PHE A 127 3.38 1.39 -17.19
N GLY A 128 3.30 2.01 -18.36
CA GLY A 128 2.28 3.00 -18.70
C GLY A 128 2.17 3.09 -20.20
N THR A 129 0.96 3.02 -20.75
CA THR A 129 0.73 3.03 -22.22
C THR A 129 1.26 4.28 -22.89
N SER A 130 1.12 5.43 -22.23
CA SER A 130 1.63 6.73 -22.68
C SER A 130 3.17 6.76 -22.81
N LYS A 131 3.89 6.04 -21.93
CA LYS A 131 5.36 6.01 -21.88
C LYS A 131 5.98 4.84 -22.65
N HIS A 132 5.32 3.68 -22.67
CA HIS A 132 5.90 2.40 -23.12
C HIS A 132 5.20 1.79 -24.34
N GLY A 133 4.13 2.43 -24.82
CA GLY A 133 3.29 1.94 -25.91
C GLY A 133 2.25 0.90 -25.46
N MET A 134 1.40 0.48 -26.39
CA MET A 134 0.23 -0.37 -26.12
C MET A 134 0.48 -1.82 -26.51
N SER A 135 1.63 -2.41 -26.16
CA SER A 135 1.86 -3.83 -26.44
C SER A 135 1.91 -4.65 -25.16
N ILE A 136 1.12 -5.72 -25.09
CA ILE A 136 1.14 -6.67 -23.97
C ILE A 136 2.53 -7.32 -23.81
N LYS A 137 3.29 -7.46 -24.90
CA LYS A 137 4.66 -7.98 -24.86
C LYS A 137 5.60 -7.02 -24.13
N SER A 138 5.41 -5.71 -24.30
CA SER A 138 6.13 -4.69 -23.54
C SER A 138 5.73 -4.73 -22.07
N LEU A 139 4.44 -4.93 -21.77
CA LEU A 139 3.95 -5.14 -20.41
C LEU A 139 4.63 -6.35 -19.75
N TYR A 140 4.62 -7.53 -20.39
CA TYR A 140 5.28 -8.72 -19.85
C TYR A 140 6.77 -8.53 -19.63
N ARG A 141 7.46 -7.80 -20.52
CA ARG A 141 8.89 -7.47 -20.31
C ARG A 141 9.11 -6.59 -19.08
N ALA A 142 8.24 -5.60 -18.83
CA ALA A 142 8.32 -4.75 -17.65
C ALA A 142 8.10 -5.54 -16.34
N MET A 143 7.34 -6.63 -16.40
CA MET A 143 7.05 -7.50 -15.25
C MET A 143 8.15 -8.54 -14.97
N GLN A 144 9.12 -8.72 -15.86
CA GLN A 144 10.21 -9.68 -15.65
C GLN A 144 11.10 -9.28 -14.48
N GLY A 145 11.36 -10.23 -13.58
CA GLY A 145 12.24 -10.01 -12.42
C GLY A 145 11.58 -9.27 -11.25
N GLN A 146 10.30 -8.92 -11.36
CA GLN A 146 9.52 -8.37 -10.25
C GLN A 146 9.06 -9.49 -9.31
N ASP A 147 8.94 -9.19 -8.02
CA ASP A 147 8.44 -10.12 -6.99
C ASP A 147 7.54 -9.38 -5.98
N THR A 148 6.60 -8.59 -6.51
CA THR A 148 5.67 -7.77 -5.72
C THR A 148 4.27 -7.87 -6.31
N PRO A 149 3.22 -7.58 -5.51
CA PRO A 149 1.90 -7.30 -6.04
C PRO A 149 1.96 -6.18 -7.08
N VAL A 150 1.05 -6.26 -8.05
CA VAL A 150 1.00 -5.34 -9.19
C VAL A 150 -0.39 -4.72 -9.26
N LEU A 151 -0.48 -3.40 -9.13
CA LEU A 151 -1.73 -2.66 -9.30
C LEU A 151 -1.84 -2.20 -10.74
N MET A 152 -2.84 -2.71 -11.46
CA MET A 152 -3.22 -2.27 -12.79
C MET A 152 -4.39 -1.31 -12.70
N VAL A 153 -4.21 -0.12 -13.29
CA VAL A 153 -5.23 0.92 -13.42
C VAL A 153 -5.50 1.13 -14.90
N ILE A 154 -6.77 1.07 -15.28
CA ILE A 154 -7.23 1.25 -16.65
C ILE A 154 -8.17 2.44 -16.65
N LYS A 155 -7.95 3.35 -17.61
CA LYS A 155 -8.91 4.38 -17.98
C LYS A 155 -9.48 4.05 -19.34
N ASP A 156 -10.79 3.92 -19.44
CA ASP A 156 -11.46 3.67 -20.72
C ASP A 156 -11.74 4.99 -21.49
N SER A 157 -12.18 4.86 -22.75
CA SER A 157 -12.57 5.99 -23.60
C SER A 157 -13.80 6.77 -23.10
N ASP A 158 -14.60 6.17 -22.21
CA ASP A 158 -15.74 6.81 -21.54
C ASP A 158 -15.31 7.52 -20.23
N GLY A 159 -14.00 7.61 -19.97
CA GLY A 159 -13.38 8.27 -18.83
C GLY A 159 -13.55 7.52 -17.50
N GLN A 160 -13.99 6.26 -17.52
CA GLN A 160 -14.13 5.43 -16.32
C GLN A 160 -12.78 4.86 -15.91
N VAL A 161 -12.56 4.78 -14.60
CA VAL A 161 -11.36 4.19 -14.01
C VAL A 161 -11.72 2.92 -13.28
N PHE A 162 -11.05 1.82 -13.62
CA PHE A 162 -11.21 0.52 -12.99
C PHE A 162 -9.93 -0.29 -13.18
N GLY A 163 -9.86 -1.48 -12.60
CA GLY A 163 -8.68 -2.31 -12.78
C GLY A 163 -8.60 -3.47 -11.81
N ALA A 164 -7.37 -3.90 -11.55
CA ALA A 164 -7.10 -5.08 -10.75
C ALA A 164 -5.84 -4.89 -9.92
N LEU A 165 -5.85 -5.41 -8.70
CA LEU A 165 -4.62 -5.77 -8.01
C LEU A 165 -4.31 -7.23 -8.30
N ALA A 166 -3.13 -7.49 -8.85
CA ALA A 166 -2.57 -8.82 -9.02
C ALA A 166 -1.63 -9.17 -7.86
N SER A 167 -1.80 -10.38 -7.34
CA SER A 167 -0.94 -10.94 -6.27
C SER A 167 0.50 -11.25 -6.73
N GLU A 168 0.69 -11.45 -8.04
CA GLU A 168 1.96 -11.74 -8.71
C GLU A 168 2.09 -10.92 -10.01
N PRO A 169 3.30 -10.66 -10.52
CA PRO A 169 3.52 -9.99 -11.79
C PRO A 169 2.93 -10.71 -13.00
N PHE A 170 2.57 -9.95 -14.03
CA PHE A 170 1.96 -10.52 -15.23
C PHE A 170 2.94 -11.38 -16.01
N LYS A 171 2.51 -12.60 -16.35
CA LYS A 171 3.29 -13.57 -17.11
C LYS A 171 2.39 -14.38 -18.02
N VAL A 172 2.97 -14.88 -19.11
CA VAL A 172 2.32 -15.89 -19.95
C VAL A 172 2.31 -17.21 -19.20
N SER A 173 1.16 -17.88 -19.17
CA SER A 173 0.95 -19.11 -18.40
C SER A 173 -0.04 -20.05 -19.09
N ASP A 174 0.24 -21.35 -19.05
CA ASP A 174 -0.67 -22.36 -19.60
C ASP A 174 -2.03 -22.38 -18.86
N GLY A 175 -1.99 -22.15 -17.53
CA GLY A 175 -3.15 -22.11 -16.65
C GLY A 175 -3.30 -20.81 -15.88
N PHE A 176 -4.32 -20.77 -15.02
CA PHE A 176 -4.50 -19.65 -14.08
C PHE A 176 -3.43 -19.67 -12.99
N TYR A 177 -3.02 -18.47 -12.53
CA TYR A 177 -2.07 -18.27 -11.44
C TYR A 177 -2.52 -17.12 -10.53
N GLY A 178 -1.77 -16.88 -9.46
CA GLY A 178 -2.08 -15.89 -8.43
C GLY A 178 -2.72 -16.50 -7.19
N THR A 179 -2.96 -15.64 -6.20
CA THR A 179 -3.56 -15.96 -4.90
C THR A 179 -4.82 -15.12 -4.66
N GLY A 180 -5.53 -15.43 -3.56
CA GLY A 180 -6.70 -14.67 -3.10
C GLY A 180 -6.41 -13.23 -2.64
N GLU A 181 -5.15 -12.77 -2.67
CA GLU A 181 -4.83 -11.34 -2.54
C GLU A 181 -5.25 -10.55 -3.80
N THR A 182 -5.46 -11.24 -4.93
CA THR A 182 -5.92 -10.64 -6.17
C THR A 182 -7.35 -10.12 -6.00
N PHE A 183 -7.63 -8.92 -6.48
CA PHE A 183 -8.98 -8.35 -6.49
C PHE A 183 -9.21 -7.45 -7.70
N LEU A 184 -10.48 -7.24 -8.05
CA LEU A 184 -10.90 -6.24 -9.03
C LEU A 184 -11.43 -4.99 -8.30
N PHE A 185 -11.38 -3.84 -8.95
CA PHE A 185 -12.01 -2.63 -8.45
C PHE A 185 -12.60 -1.80 -9.59
N THR A 186 -13.57 -0.97 -9.26
CA THR A 186 -14.12 0.05 -10.17
C THR A 186 -14.40 1.33 -9.41
N PHE A 187 -14.34 2.47 -10.11
CA PHE A 187 -14.82 3.77 -9.62
C PHE A 187 -16.20 4.14 -10.18
N ASN A 188 -16.90 3.21 -10.84
CA ASN A 188 -18.19 3.45 -11.49
C ASN A 188 -19.30 2.55 -10.89
N PRO A 189 -20.44 3.10 -10.43
CA PRO A 189 -20.73 4.54 -10.23
C PRO A 189 -20.03 5.12 -8.99
N GLU A 190 -19.60 4.26 -8.07
CA GLU A 190 -18.84 4.58 -6.88
C GLU A 190 -17.63 3.65 -6.76
N PHE A 191 -16.74 3.93 -5.82
CA PHE A 191 -15.57 3.08 -5.58
C PHE A 191 -15.96 1.79 -4.87
N GLU A 192 -15.71 0.65 -5.51
CA GLU A 192 -15.95 -0.68 -4.95
C GLU A 192 -14.78 -1.63 -5.25
N VAL A 193 -14.49 -2.52 -4.29
CA VAL A 193 -13.43 -3.52 -4.37
C VAL A 193 -14.01 -4.92 -4.24
N PHE A 194 -13.78 -5.75 -5.27
CA PHE A 194 -14.29 -7.11 -5.39
C PHE A 194 -13.17 -8.11 -5.08
N LYS A 195 -13.14 -8.56 -3.83
CA LYS A 195 -12.17 -9.55 -3.35
C LYS A 195 -12.58 -10.97 -3.74
N TRP A 196 -11.65 -11.91 -3.58
CA TRP A 196 -11.91 -13.32 -3.83
C TRP A 196 -13.09 -13.86 -3.02
N THR A 197 -14.01 -14.56 -3.68
CA THR A 197 -15.23 -15.15 -3.09
C THR A 197 -15.00 -16.50 -2.42
N GLY A 198 -13.88 -17.17 -2.70
CA GLY A 198 -13.65 -18.56 -2.29
C GLY A 198 -14.18 -19.61 -3.27
N ASP A 199 -14.86 -19.23 -4.37
CA ASP A 199 -15.52 -20.17 -5.28
C ASP A 199 -14.52 -21.01 -6.11
N ASN A 200 -13.48 -20.36 -6.64
CA ASN A 200 -12.46 -21.00 -7.48
C ASN A 200 -11.12 -20.23 -7.43
N MET A 201 -10.07 -20.80 -8.00
CA MET A 201 -8.72 -20.21 -8.01
C MET A 201 -8.31 -19.62 -9.38
N PHE A 202 -9.28 -19.20 -10.19
CA PHE A 202 -9.05 -18.70 -11.55
C PHE A 202 -8.76 -17.19 -11.55
N PHE A 203 -7.72 -16.76 -10.84
CA PHE A 203 -7.44 -15.35 -10.57
C PHE A 203 -6.92 -14.60 -11.79
N ILE A 204 -5.79 -15.05 -12.36
CA ILE A 204 -5.11 -14.36 -13.45
C ILE A 204 -4.72 -15.38 -14.51
N LYS A 205 -4.90 -15.06 -15.79
CA LYS A 205 -4.39 -15.84 -16.92
C LYS A 205 -3.77 -14.90 -17.94
N GLY A 206 -2.52 -15.16 -18.30
CA GLY A 206 -1.83 -14.43 -19.36
C GLY A 206 -1.51 -15.35 -20.52
N ASP A 207 -1.79 -14.91 -21.73
CA ASP A 207 -1.43 -15.57 -22.99
C ASP A 207 -0.61 -14.59 -23.85
N MET A 208 -0.04 -15.05 -24.97
CA MET A 208 0.82 -14.20 -25.82
C MET A 208 0.13 -12.93 -26.35
N ASP A 209 -1.20 -12.98 -26.46
CA ASP A 209 -2.03 -11.95 -27.08
C ASP A 209 -3.24 -11.56 -26.20
N SER A 210 -3.23 -11.90 -24.91
CA SER A 210 -4.28 -11.43 -23.97
C SER A 210 -3.89 -11.55 -22.51
N LEU A 211 -4.50 -10.72 -21.67
CA LEU A 211 -4.43 -10.81 -20.21
C LEU A 211 -5.83 -10.80 -19.63
N ALA A 212 -6.11 -11.72 -18.70
CA ALA A 212 -7.43 -11.91 -18.13
C ALA A 212 -7.40 -12.07 -16.61
N PHE A 213 -8.45 -11.61 -15.96
CA PHE A 213 -8.68 -11.71 -14.52
C PHE A 213 -10.06 -12.31 -14.24
N GLY A 214 -10.12 -13.28 -13.34
CA GLY A 214 -11.36 -13.84 -12.81
C GLY A 214 -12.12 -14.68 -13.82
N GLY A 215 -11.97 -16.01 -13.76
CA GLY A 215 -12.64 -16.94 -14.68
C GLY A 215 -13.84 -17.70 -14.07
N GLY A 216 -14.13 -18.86 -14.66
CA GLY A 216 -15.02 -19.88 -14.08
C GLY A 216 -16.46 -19.93 -14.62
N SER A 217 -16.92 -18.92 -15.35
CA SER A 217 -18.29 -18.86 -15.90
C SER A 217 -18.37 -18.70 -17.42
N GLY A 218 -17.27 -18.97 -18.14
CA GLY A 218 -17.17 -18.80 -19.60
C GLY A 218 -16.58 -17.45 -20.00
N GLU A 219 -16.93 -16.39 -19.26
CA GLU A 219 -16.37 -15.04 -19.42
C GLU A 219 -15.37 -14.69 -18.31
N PHE A 220 -14.58 -13.64 -18.54
CA PHE A 220 -13.63 -13.10 -17.57
C PHE A 220 -14.17 -11.84 -16.89
N GLY A 221 -13.81 -11.65 -15.62
CA GLY A 221 -14.12 -10.43 -14.87
C GLY A 221 -13.57 -9.18 -15.55
N LEU A 222 -12.33 -9.29 -16.04
CA LEU A 222 -11.65 -8.28 -16.83
C LEU A 222 -10.73 -8.99 -17.84
N TRP A 223 -10.76 -8.57 -19.10
CA TRP A 223 -9.94 -9.11 -20.18
C TRP A 223 -9.40 -7.97 -21.04
N LEU A 224 -8.16 -8.09 -21.50
CA LEU A 224 -7.49 -7.17 -22.41
C LEU A 224 -6.84 -7.95 -23.55
N ASP A 225 -6.86 -7.36 -24.74
CA ASP A 225 -6.18 -7.89 -25.92
C ASP A 225 -4.67 -7.59 -25.93
N GLY A 226 -3.97 -8.17 -26.91
CA GLY A 226 -2.51 -8.08 -27.03
C GLY A 226 -2.00 -6.68 -27.39
N ASP A 227 -2.87 -5.85 -27.93
CA ASP A 227 -2.62 -4.45 -28.26
C ASP A 227 -3.07 -3.49 -27.15
N LEU A 228 -3.44 -4.02 -25.96
CA LEU A 228 -3.88 -3.26 -24.79
C LEU A 228 -4.88 -2.16 -25.15
N TYR A 229 -5.76 -2.42 -26.12
CA TYR A 229 -6.66 -1.44 -26.72
C TYR A 229 -8.11 -1.89 -26.58
N HIS A 230 -8.41 -3.15 -26.91
CA HIS A 230 -9.73 -3.71 -26.69
C HIS A 230 -9.76 -4.42 -25.35
N GLY A 231 -10.80 -4.14 -24.56
CA GLY A 231 -11.05 -4.85 -23.33
C GLY A 231 -12.49 -5.30 -23.20
N ARG A 232 -12.69 -6.31 -22.36
CA ARG A 232 -14.01 -6.82 -21.98
C ARG A 232 -14.11 -6.94 -20.47
N SER A 233 -15.27 -6.62 -19.91
CA SER A 233 -15.59 -6.86 -18.50
C SER A 233 -16.95 -7.53 -18.38
N HIS A 234 -16.98 -8.61 -17.60
CA HIS A 234 -18.20 -9.34 -17.28
C HIS A 234 -18.26 -9.63 -15.78
N SER A 235 -19.41 -10.09 -15.29
CA SER A 235 -19.47 -10.71 -13.97
C SER A 235 -18.75 -12.06 -13.96
N CYS A 236 -17.99 -12.34 -12.91
CA CYS A 236 -17.31 -13.62 -12.72
C CYS A 236 -17.52 -14.17 -11.30
N LYS A 237 -17.43 -15.50 -11.17
CA LYS A 237 -17.60 -16.15 -9.86
C LYS A 237 -16.40 -15.94 -8.93
N THR A 238 -15.20 -15.78 -9.48
CA THR A 238 -13.96 -15.65 -8.70
C THR A 238 -14.00 -14.43 -7.78
N PHE A 239 -14.51 -13.30 -8.27
CA PHE A 239 -14.56 -12.04 -7.51
C PHE A 239 -15.98 -11.59 -7.16
N GLY A 240 -17.01 -12.19 -7.77
CA GLY A 240 -18.40 -11.78 -7.55
C GLY A 240 -18.67 -10.35 -8.01
N ASN A 241 -17.85 -9.82 -8.92
CA ASN A 241 -17.98 -8.47 -9.43
C ASN A 241 -19.14 -8.36 -10.44
N PRO A 242 -19.82 -7.21 -10.52
CA PRO A 242 -20.57 -6.83 -11.71
C PRO A 242 -19.61 -6.42 -12.84
N MET A 243 -20.18 -6.01 -13.97
CA MET A 243 -19.43 -5.34 -15.03
C MET A 243 -18.72 -4.09 -14.48
N LEU A 244 -17.42 -3.97 -14.70
CA LEU A 244 -16.61 -2.88 -14.14
C LEU A 244 -16.74 -1.59 -14.95
N SER A 245 -16.90 -1.71 -16.27
CA SER A 245 -17.10 -0.64 -17.24
C SER A 245 -18.59 -0.37 -17.48
N LYS A 246 -18.92 0.70 -18.23
CA LYS A 246 -20.31 1.01 -18.60
C LYS A 246 -20.94 0.01 -19.57
N LYS A 247 -20.11 -0.67 -20.36
CA LYS A 247 -20.47 -1.65 -21.39
C LYS A 247 -19.54 -2.85 -21.27
N GLU A 248 -19.98 -3.98 -21.80
CA GLU A 248 -19.19 -5.22 -21.80
C GLU A 248 -17.86 -5.01 -22.53
N ASP A 249 -17.91 -4.52 -23.77
CA ASP A 249 -16.75 -4.09 -24.53
C ASP A 249 -16.39 -2.64 -24.22
N PHE A 250 -15.10 -2.39 -23.99
CA PHE A 250 -14.56 -1.05 -23.79
C PHE A 250 -13.26 -0.85 -24.57
N TYR A 251 -12.95 0.41 -24.87
CA TYR A 251 -11.68 0.80 -25.47
C TYR A 251 -10.81 1.45 -24.41
N VAL A 252 -9.58 0.99 -24.30
CA VAL A 252 -8.59 1.54 -23.38
C VAL A 252 -8.14 2.91 -23.91
N GLN A 253 -8.23 3.93 -23.08
CA GLN A 253 -7.56 5.20 -23.29
C GLN A 253 -6.11 5.10 -22.83
N ASP A 254 -5.91 4.69 -21.57
CA ASP A 254 -4.59 4.53 -20.97
C ASP A 254 -4.57 3.46 -19.88
N ILE A 255 -3.41 2.84 -19.67
CA ILE A 255 -3.14 1.90 -18.58
C ILE A 255 -1.90 2.37 -17.83
N GLU A 256 -1.97 2.31 -16.49
CA GLU A 256 -0.83 2.44 -15.60
C GLU A 256 -0.68 1.19 -14.73
N ILE A 257 0.56 0.76 -14.55
CA ILE A 257 0.94 -0.38 -13.74
C ILE A 257 1.88 0.09 -12.64
N TRP A 258 1.42 -0.07 -11.41
CA TRP A 258 2.11 0.37 -10.21
C TRP A 258 2.65 -0.83 -9.43
N LEU A 259 3.92 -0.74 -9.03
CA LEU A 259 4.56 -1.70 -8.14
C LEU A 259 4.82 -1.06 -6.78
N SER A 260 4.56 -1.82 -5.73
CA SER A 260 5.00 -1.47 -4.37
C SER A 260 6.38 -2.08 -4.14
N GLU A 261 7.43 -1.37 -4.55
CA GLU A 261 8.80 -1.82 -4.36
C GLU A 261 9.15 -1.79 -2.87
N ALA A 262 9.32 -2.97 -2.28
CA ALA A 262 10.06 -3.08 -1.04
C ALA A 262 11.48 -2.57 -1.30
N CYS A 263 11.93 -1.59 -0.52
CA CYS A 263 13.25 -1.00 -0.72
C CYS A 263 14.32 -2.10 -0.63
N ALA A 264 14.85 -2.52 -1.79
CA ALA A 264 15.82 -3.60 -1.91
C ALA A 264 17.20 -3.26 -1.31
N LEU A 265 17.33 -2.10 -0.64
CA LEU A 265 18.54 -1.68 0.05
C LEU A 265 19.03 -2.67 1.12
N LEU A 266 18.21 -3.64 1.54
CA LEU A 266 18.62 -4.70 2.47
C LEU A 266 19.09 -6.01 1.83
N LEU A 267 18.91 -6.23 0.52
CA LEU A 267 19.25 -7.52 -0.12
C LEU A 267 20.56 -7.52 -0.93
N GLN A 268 21.22 -6.37 -1.10
CA GLN A 268 22.53 -6.29 -1.77
C GLN A 268 23.71 -6.03 -0.84
N LEU A 269 23.46 -5.84 0.46
CA LEU A 269 24.55 -5.73 1.43
C LEU A 269 24.95 -7.14 1.90
N PRO A 270 26.24 -7.52 1.84
CA PRO A 270 26.69 -8.79 2.41
C PRO A 270 26.27 -8.84 3.88
N TRP A 271 25.78 -10.00 4.34
CA TRP A 271 25.26 -10.24 5.69
C TRP A 271 26.23 -9.81 6.81
N SER A 272 27.50 -9.61 6.50
CA SER A 272 28.54 -9.08 7.39
C SER A 272 28.41 -7.58 7.71
N PHE A 273 27.63 -6.80 6.95
CA PHE A 273 27.47 -5.35 7.16
C PHE A 273 26.16 -4.95 7.84
N VAL A 274 25.23 -5.90 8.03
CA VAL A 274 23.94 -5.67 8.70
C VAL A 274 24.10 -5.08 10.10
N PRO A 275 25.07 -5.49 10.95
CA PRO A 275 25.25 -4.89 12.27
C PRO A 275 25.76 -3.44 12.22
N LEU A 276 26.60 -3.10 11.23
CA LEU A 276 27.12 -1.74 11.08
C LEU A 276 26.08 -0.78 10.50
N PHE A 277 25.21 -1.23 9.61
CA PHE A 277 24.16 -0.38 9.04
C PHE A 277 23.08 -0.02 10.07
N VAL A 278 22.73 -0.94 10.97
CA VAL A 278 21.82 -0.67 12.10
C VAL A 278 22.43 0.37 13.05
N LEU A 279 23.75 0.32 13.27
CA LEU A 279 24.47 1.32 14.07
C LEU A 279 24.62 2.67 13.35
N PHE A 280 24.85 2.68 12.04
CA PHE A 280 25.04 3.92 11.28
C PHE A 280 23.74 4.72 11.12
N PHE A 281 22.60 4.04 10.97
CA PHE A 281 21.28 4.71 10.98
C PHE A 281 20.85 5.14 12.39
N CYS A 282 21.20 4.39 13.45
CA CYS A 282 21.01 4.86 14.83
C CYS A 282 21.83 6.11 15.17
N PHE A 283 23.02 6.29 14.58
CA PHE A 283 23.89 7.44 14.88
C PHE A 283 23.58 8.70 14.08
N ILE A 284 22.90 8.60 12.93
CA ILE A 284 22.47 9.78 12.16
C ILE A 284 21.14 10.34 12.68
N TRP A 285 20.43 9.59 13.54
CA TRP A 285 19.16 9.97 14.17
C TRP A 285 19.21 9.84 15.71
N LEU A 286 20.33 10.24 16.32
CA LEU A 286 20.42 10.59 17.75
C LEU A 286 20.90 12.03 17.92
#